data_AF-A0A832HZZ3-F1
#
_entry.id   AF-A0A832HZZ3-F1
#
_cell.length_a   1.000
_cell.length_b   1.000
_cell.length_c   1.000
_cell.angle_alpha   90.00
_cell.angle_beta   90.00
_cell.angle_gamma   90.00
#
_symmetry.space_group_name_H-M   'P 1'
#
loop_
_entity.id
_entity.type
_entity.pdbx_description
1 polymer ?
#
loop_
_entity_poly.entity_id
_entity_poly.type
_entity_poly.pdbx_seq_one_letter_code
_entity_poly.pdbx_strand_id
1 'polypeptide(L)' 'MAENVLYQCVRCGKQAPLSEWQRIDVPGQFKCPSCGYKVAKKIRGPLAKRLSTK' A
#
# COMPACT_ATOMS: atom_id res chain seq x y z
N MET A 1 7.12 -3.40 -15.96
CA MET A 1 5.98 -4.10 -15.34
C MET A 1 5.96 -3.74 -13.86
N ALA A 2 4.94 -3.02 -13.38
CA ALA A 2 4.88 -2.42 -12.04
C ALA A 2 4.16 -3.34 -11.04
N GLU A 3 4.61 -4.59 -10.95
CA GLU A 3 3.81 -5.70 -10.39
C GLU A 3 3.87 -5.79 -8.86
N ASN A 4 4.68 -4.94 -8.22
CA ASN A 4 5.01 -5.07 -6.80
C ASN A 4 4.87 -3.77 -6.01
N VAL A 5 3.82 -2.99 -6.32
CA VAL A 5 3.50 -1.80 -5.53
C VAL A 5 2.85 -2.22 -4.21
N LEU A 6 3.63 -2.22 -3.14
CA LEU A 6 3.16 -2.52 -1.80
C LEU A 6 2.51 -1.30 -1.15
N TYR A 7 1.40 -1.55 -0.48
CA TYR A 7 0.66 -0.58 0.31
C TYR A 7 0.75 -0.93 1.78
N GLN A 8 1.09 0.05 2.61
CA GLN A 8 1.18 -0.08 4.06
C GLN A 8 -0.03 0.54 4.74
N CYS A 9 -0.70 -0.20 5.62
CA CYS A 9 -1.78 0.35 6.43
C CYS A 9 -1.26 1.38 7.41
N VAL A 10 -1.92 2.54 7.49
CA VAL A 10 -1.55 3.60 8.45
C VAL A 10 -1.83 3.18 9.89
N ARG A 11 -2.82 2.32 10.12
CA ARG A 11 -3.27 1.94 11.47
C ARG A 11 -2.51 0.74 12.04
N CYS A 12 -2.41 -0.36 11.29
CA CYS A 12 -1.77 -1.59 11.77
C CYS A 12 -0.38 -1.85 11.18
N GLY A 13 0.10 -1.02 10.25
CA GLY A 13 1.42 -1.16 9.64
C GLY A 13 1.56 -2.33 8.65
N LYS A 14 0.52 -3.14 8.44
CA LYS A 14 0.55 -4.28 7.51
C LYS A 14 0.84 -3.84 6.08
N GLN A 15 1.77 -4.53 5.43
CA GLN A 15 2.15 -4.31 4.03
C GLN A 15 1.51 -5.39 3.17
N ALA A 16 0.82 -4.99 2.11
CA ALA A 16 0.20 -5.91 1.17
C ALA A 16 0.06 -5.25 -0.22
N PRO A 17 0.05 -6.02 -1.32
CA PRO A 17 -0.19 -5.50 -2.67
C PRO A 17 -1.64 -5.01 -2.84
N LEU A 18 -1.89 -4.18 -3.85
CA LEU A 18 -3.21 -3.60 -4.12
C LEU A 18 -4.34 -4.66 -4.17
N SER A 19 -4.05 -5.83 -4.74
CA SER A 19 -4.99 -6.94 -4.89
C SER A 19 -5.54 -7.46 -3.55
N GLU A 20 -4.73 -7.45 -2.48
CA GLU A 20 -5.19 -7.85 -1.14
C GLU A 20 -6.04 -6.79 -0.44
N TRP A 21 -5.88 -5.52 -0.83
CA TRP A 21 -6.64 -4.39 -0.30
C TRP A 21 -8.00 -4.21 -0.97
N GLN A 22 -8.08 -4.60 -2.24
CA GLN A 22 -9.32 -4.64 -3.03
C GLN A 22 -9.99 -6.00 -2.84
N ARG A 23 -10.50 -6.26 -1.63
CA ARG A 23 -11.27 -7.48 -1.39
C ARG A 23 -12.57 -7.48 -2.19
N ILE A 24 -12.89 -8.65 -2.72
CA ILE A 24 -13.94 -8.95 -3.70
C ILE A 24 -15.36 -8.71 -3.15
N ASP A 25 -15.50 -8.65 -1.83
CA ASP A 25 -16.80 -8.64 -1.14
C ASP A 25 -17.69 -7.45 -1.52
N VAL A 26 -17.09 -6.30 -1.87
CA VAL A 26 -17.81 -5.14 -2.40
C VAL A 26 -16.96 -4.46 -3.47
N PRO A 27 -17.39 -4.42 -4.75
CA PRO A 27 -16.65 -3.72 -5.79
C PRO A 27 -16.44 -2.25 -5.40
N GLY A 28 -15.18 -1.80 -5.39
CA GLY A 28 -14.79 -0.42 -5.08
C GLY A 28 -14.40 -0.13 -3.63
N GLN A 29 -14.44 -1.09 -2.71
CA GLN A 29 -13.96 -0.86 -1.34
C GLN A 29 -12.45 -1.17 -1.19
N PHE A 30 -11.69 -0.15 -0.82
CA PHE A 30 -10.30 -0.28 -0.40
C PHE A 30 -10.23 -0.44 1.12
N LYS A 31 -9.92 -1.65 1.61
CA LYS A 31 -9.89 -1.96 3.04
C LYS A 31 -8.64 -2.76 3.39
N CYS A 32 -8.07 -2.47 4.55
CA CYS A 32 -6.96 -3.24 5.07
C CYS A 32 -7.42 -4.67 5.40
N PRO A 33 -6.73 -5.71 4.89
CA PRO A 33 -7.12 -7.11 5.12
C PRO A 33 -7.04 -7.57 6.59
N SER A 34 -6.38 -6.79 7.46
CA SER A 34 -6.16 -7.14 8.87
C SER A 34 -7.03 -6.35 9.84
N CYS A 35 -7.25 -5.05 9.62
CA CYS A 35 -7.98 -4.20 10.58
C CYS A 35 -9.19 -3.46 9.99
N GLY A 36 -9.47 -3.62 8.68
CA GLY A 36 -10.58 -2.97 7.99
C GLY A 36 -10.40 -1.46 7.73
N TYR A 37 -9.26 -0.87 8.09
CA TYR A 37 -8.98 0.55 7.88
C TYR A 37 -8.81 0.87 6.38
N LYS A 38 -9.27 2.05 5.94
CA LYS A 38 -9.39 2.38 4.50
C LYS A 38 -8.25 3.25 3.95
N VAL A 39 -7.23 3.53 4.74
CA VAL A 39 -6.13 4.42 4.35
C VAL A 39 -4.81 3.65 4.37
N ALA A 40 -4.07 3.72 3.26
CA ALA A 40 -2.76 3.12 3.11
C ALA A 40 -1.74 4.10 2.51
N LYS A 41 -0.46 3.88 2.83
CA LYS A 41 0.69 4.58 2.25
C LYS A 41 1.31 3.69 1.18
N LYS A 42 1.56 4.22 -0.02
CA LYS A 42 2.33 3.51 -1.04
C LYS A 42 3.80 3.48 -0.61
N ILE A 43 4.38 2.28 -0.52
CA ILE A 43 5.79 2.12 -0.17
C ILE A 43 6.62 2.49 -1.40
N ARG A 44 7.59 3.38 -1.21
CA ARG A 44 8.57 3.70 -2.26
C ARG A 44 9.43 2.46 -2.47
N GLY A 45 9.55 2.00 -3.71
CA GLY A 45 10.45 0.91 -4.06
C GLY A 45 11.91 1.24 -3.72
N PRO A 46 12.82 0.25 -3.81
CA PRO A 46 14.24 0.39 -3.44
C PRO A 46 15.06 1.23 -4.45
N LEU A 47 14.45 2.23 -5.08
CA LEU A 47 15.11 3.14 -6.00
C LEU A 47 15.80 4.25 -5.21
N ALA A 48 17.12 4.31 -5.34
CA ALA A 48 17.92 5.38 -4.75
C ALA A 48 17.49 6.73 -5.33
N LYS A 49 17.20 7.69 -4.44
CA LYS A 49 16.95 9.08 -4.84
C LYS A 49 18.22 9.89 -4.60
N ARG A 50 18.75 10.54 -5.63
CA ARG A 50 19.80 11.54 -5.45
C ARG A 50 19.21 12.72 -4.67
N LEU A 51 19.80 13.03 -3.52
CA LEU A 51 19.44 14.20 -2.71
C LEU A 51 20.42 15.31 -3.05
N SER A 52 19.91 16.50 -3.36
CA SER A 52 20.76 17.69 -3.44
C SER A 52 20.91 18.25 -2.03
N THR A 53 22.15 18.35 -1.56
CA THR A 53 22.50 19.09 -0.35
C THR A 53 22.54 20.59 -0.69
N LYS A 54 22.09 21.45 0.23
CA LYS A 54 22.32 22.90 0.18
C LYS A 54 23.69 23.22 0.76
#